data_AF-A0A359BL36-F1
#
_entry.id   AF-A0A359BL36-F1
#
_cell.length_a   1.000
_cell.length_b   1.000
_cell.length_c   1.000
_cell.angle_alpha   90.00
_cell.angle_beta   90.00
_cell.angle_gamma   90.00
#
_symmetry.space_group_name_H-M   'P 1'
#
loop_
_entity.id
_entity.type
_entity.pdbx_description
1 polymer ?
#
loop_
_entity_poly.entity_id
_entity_poly.type
_entity_poly.pdbx_seq_one_letter_code
_entity_poly.pdbx_strand_id
1 'polypeptide(L)'
;MTISKFFTEYNFFSEGLSPDKKAIPFYILFNFPMFIFYLITSFKLTKKVTILNFIIYPFVFCCNLLGLMFCTFVLGGSYIWLYIIVFPILFTIFCLLIIIGLIKDILTIKRLELNS
;
A
#
# COMPACT_ATOMS: atom_id res chain seq x y z
N MET A 1 31.91 3.76 5.85
CA MET A 1 31.32 3.78 4.49
C MET A 1 30.29 4.89 4.46
N THR A 2 30.45 5.88 3.56
CA THR A 2 29.49 6.99 3.43
C THR A 2 28.18 6.49 2.85
N ILE A 3 27.05 7.04 3.32
CA ILE A 3 25.70 6.68 2.87
C ILE A 3 25.57 6.75 1.33
N SER A 4 26.19 7.77 0.70
CA SER A 4 26.19 7.89 -0.76
C SER A 4 26.91 6.73 -1.46
N LYS A 5 28.06 6.28 -0.94
CA LYS A 5 28.80 5.14 -1.50
C LYS A 5 28.00 3.84 -1.43
N PHE A 6 27.28 3.60 -0.32
CA PHE A 6 26.39 2.45 -0.19
C PHE A 6 25.32 2.43 -1.28
N PHE A 7 24.65 3.57 -1.50
CA PHE A 7 23.60 3.62 -2.50
C PHE A 7 24.11 3.50 -3.94
N THR A 8 25.30 4.01 -4.25
CA THR A 8 25.89 3.84 -5.59
C THR A 8 26.38 2.40 -5.82
N GLU A 9 26.98 1.76 -4.81
CA GLU A 9 27.51 0.39 -4.90
C GLU A 9 26.41 -0.66 -5.13
N TYR A 10 25.22 -0.43 -4.57
CA TYR A 10 24.07 -1.34 -4.68
C TYR A 10 23.04 -0.90 -5.72
N ASN A 11 23.38 0.04 -6.61
CA ASN A 11 22.48 0.57 -7.64
C ASN A 11 21.12 1.01 -7.08
N PHE A 12 21.14 1.73 -5.96
CA PHE A 12 19.90 2.08 -5.26
C PHE A 12 19.01 3.07 -6.02
N PHE A 13 19.66 3.88 -6.86
CA PHE A 13 19.10 4.95 -7.66
C PHE A 13 19.04 4.62 -9.17
N SER A 14 19.30 3.36 -9.56
CA SER A 14 19.22 2.99 -10.98
C SER A 14 17.76 2.84 -11.38
N GLU A 15 17.22 3.85 -12.06
CA GLU A 15 15.86 3.82 -12.58
C GLU A 15 15.67 2.62 -13.53
N GLY A 16 14.73 1.72 -13.20
CA GLY A 16 14.29 0.63 -14.09
C GLY A 16 15.14 -0.64 -14.13
N LEU A 17 16.33 -0.65 -13.52
CA LEU A 17 17.13 -1.88 -13.38
C LEU A 17 16.71 -2.66 -12.13
N SER A 18 16.74 -3.99 -12.22
CA SER A 18 16.53 -4.82 -11.04
C SER A 18 17.64 -4.53 -10.02
N PRO A 19 17.31 -4.34 -8.73
CA PRO A 19 18.32 -4.14 -7.71
C PRO A 19 19.24 -5.37 -7.65
N ASP A 20 20.51 -5.15 -7.30
CA ASP A 20 21.43 -6.26 -7.09
C ASP A 20 20.86 -7.21 -6.03
N LYS A 21 20.99 -8.53 -6.23
CA LYS A 21 20.36 -9.55 -5.37
C LYS A 21 20.74 -9.38 -3.90
N LYS A 22 21.95 -8.88 -3.65
CA LYS A 22 22.47 -8.58 -2.31
C LYS A 22 21.80 -7.37 -1.64
N ALA A 23 21.22 -6.47 -2.43
CA ALA A 23 20.55 -5.27 -1.96
C ALA A 23 19.07 -5.50 -1.58
N ILE A 24 18.43 -6.54 -2.13
CA ILE A 24 17.00 -6.86 -1.92
C ILE A 24 16.58 -6.85 -0.44
N PRO A 25 17.33 -7.45 0.51
CA PRO A 25 16.94 -7.44 1.92
C PRO A 25 16.91 -6.02 2.53
N PHE A 26 17.87 -5.17 2.14
CA PHE A 26 17.93 -3.78 2.60
C PHE A 26 16.76 -2.98 2.05
N TYR A 27 16.42 -3.20 0.77
CA TYR A 27 15.22 -2.62 0.18
C TYR A 27 13.98 -2.97 0.96
N ILE A 28 13.76 -4.25 1.27
CA ILE A 28 12.59 -4.66 2.05
C ILE A 28 12.62 -3.98 3.43
N LEU A 29 13.77 -3.95 4.11
CA LEU A 29 13.90 -3.37 5.44
C LEU A 29 13.58 -1.87 5.49
N PHE A 30 14.02 -1.08 4.52
CA PHE A 30 13.76 0.37 4.50
C PHE A 30 12.29 0.70 4.17
N ASN A 31 11.61 -0.22 3.50
CA ASN A 31 10.31 0.02 2.89
C ASN A 31 9.14 -0.60 3.65
N PHE A 32 9.40 -1.70 4.33
CA PHE A 32 8.42 -2.39 5.14
C PHE A 32 7.80 -1.51 6.25
N PRO A 33 8.56 -0.64 6.96
CA PRO A 33 7.97 0.29 7.94
C PRO A 33 7.00 1.28 7.32
N MET A 34 7.33 1.84 6.16
CA MET A 34 6.44 2.73 5.41
C MET A 34 5.18 1.99 4.97
N PHE A 35 5.32 0.78 4.44
CA PHE A 35 4.18 -0.06 4.07
C PHE A 35 3.22 -0.33 5.25
N ILE A 36 3.76 -0.68 6.43
CA ILE A 36 2.95 -0.87 7.65
C ILE A 36 2.25 0.43 8.05
N PHE A 37 2.96 1.57 8.02
CA PHE A 37 2.38 2.87 8.36
C PHE A 37 1.20 3.21 7.45
N TYR A 38 1.30 2.94 6.15
CA TYR A 38 0.21 3.15 5.19
C TYR A 38 -0.98 2.21 5.42
N LEU A 39 -0.74 0.95 5.77
CA LEU A 39 -1.81 0.02 6.15
C LEU A 39 -2.57 0.56 7.38
N ILE A 40 -1.86 0.92 8.44
CA ILE A 40 -2.48 1.46 9.67
C ILE A 40 -3.28 2.73 9.37
N THR A 41 -2.72 3.64 8.56
CA THR A 41 -3.40 4.88 8.18
C THR A 41 -4.66 4.62 7.37
N SER A 42 -4.60 3.69 6.42
CA SER A 42 -5.76 3.24 5.64
C SER A 42 -6.88 2.71 6.55
N PHE A 43 -6.54 1.86 7.52
CA PHE A 43 -7.50 1.32 8.49
C PHE A 43 -8.09 2.40 9.40
N LYS A 44 -7.28 3.38 9.84
CA LYS A 44 -7.78 4.48 10.69
C LYS A 44 -8.75 5.39 9.93
N LEU A 45 -8.44 5.71 8.67
CA LEU A 45 -9.29 6.57 7.84
C LEU A 45 -10.64 5.91 7.53
N THR A 46 -10.63 4.61 7.24
CA THR A 46 -11.84 3.83 6.93
C THR A 46 -12.73 3.57 8.13
N LYS A 47 -12.22 3.64 9.37
CA LYS A 47 -13.01 3.43 10.59
C LYS A 47 -14.05 4.52 10.86
N LYS A 48 -13.91 5.71 10.28
CA LYS A 48 -14.82 6.85 10.51
C LYS A 48 -16.07 6.84 9.61
N VAL A 49 -16.14 5.91 8.66
CA VAL A 49 -17.14 5.87 7.61
C VAL A 49 -18.23 4.88 8.00
N THR A 50 -19.49 5.30 7.87
CA THR A 50 -20.66 4.50 8.26
C THR A 50 -21.37 3.87 7.07
N ILE A 51 -21.36 4.49 5.90
CA ILE A 51 -22.07 4.07 4.68
C ILE A 51 -21.13 4.17 3.47
N LEU A 52 -21.38 3.37 2.42
CA LEU A 52 -20.56 3.29 1.19
C LEU A 52 -19.12 2.81 1.44
N ASN A 53 -18.95 1.97 2.47
CA ASN A 53 -17.68 1.34 2.79
C ASN A 53 -17.12 0.52 1.61
N PHE A 54 -17.98 -0.08 0.78
CA PHE A 54 -17.55 -0.85 -0.40
C PHE A 54 -16.78 -0.02 -1.44
N ILE A 55 -17.03 1.30 -1.50
CA ILE A 55 -16.29 2.24 -2.36
C ILE A 55 -15.14 2.88 -1.59
N ILE A 56 -15.40 3.31 -0.36
CA ILE A 56 -14.45 4.14 0.38
C ILE A 56 -13.23 3.33 0.81
N TYR A 57 -13.39 2.06 1.17
CA TYR A 57 -12.28 1.21 1.58
C TYR A 57 -11.27 0.97 0.46
N PRO A 58 -11.67 0.50 -0.75
CA PRO A 58 -10.74 0.38 -1.86
C PRO A 58 -10.20 1.73 -2.34
N PHE A 59 -11.00 2.80 -2.30
CA PHE A 59 -10.53 4.14 -2.71
C PHE A 59 -9.40 4.65 -1.80
N VAL A 60 -9.57 4.59 -0.48
CA VAL A 60 -8.55 4.99 0.48
C VAL A 60 -7.29 4.14 0.31
N PHE A 61 -7.45 2.84 0.08
CA PHE A 61 -6.32 1.95 -0.19
C PHE A 61 -5.55 2.35 -1.45
N CYS A 62 -6.25 2.65 -2.56
CA CYS A 62 -5.62 3.13 -3.79
C CYS A 62 -4.90 4.48 -3.62
N CYS A 63 -5.51 5.44 -2.92
CA CYS A 63 -4.87 6.74 -2.64
C CYS A 63 -3.59 6.58 -1.82
N ASN A 64 -3.59 5.69 -0.82
CA ASN A 64 -2.42 5.41 0.00
C ASN A 64 -1.32 4.67 -0.78
N LEU A 65 -1.71 3.77 -1.67
CA LEU A 65 -0.80 3.04 -2.56
C LEU A 65 -0.12 3.99 -3.57
N LEU A 66 -0.87 4.95 -4.13
CA LEU A 66 -0.31 6.05 -4.94
C LEU A 66 0.65 6.92 -4.11
N GLY A 67 0.29 7.26 -2.87
CA GLY A 67 1.17 8.00 -1.97
C GLY A 67 2.51 7.28 -1.73
N LEU A 68 2.47 5.96 -1.51
CA LEU A 68 3.66 5.13 -1.38
C LEU A 68 4.51 5.14 -2.66
N MET A 69 3.90 5.05 -3.84
CA MET A 69 4.60 5.19 -5.13
C MET A 69 5.34 6.52 -5.24
N PHE A 70 4.71 7.64 -4.86
CA PHE A 70 5.35 8.96 -4.92
C PHE A 70 6.49 9.12 -3.90
N CYS A 71 6.29 8.69 -2.65
CA CYS A 71 7.36 8.75 -1.64
C CYS A 71 8.58 7.93 -2.03
N THR A 72 8.37 6.80 -2.71
CA THR A 72 9.45 5.90 -3.12
C THR A 72 10.13 6.33 -4.42
N PHE A 73 9.42 7.03 -5.30
CA PHE A 73 10.00 7.69 -6.47
C PHE A 73 11.06 8.72 -6.05
N VAL A 74 10.76 9.54 -5.02
CA VAL A 74 11.70 10.51 -4.44
C VAL A 74 12.95 9.85 -3.82
N LEU A 75 12.85 8.57 -3.43
CA LEU A 75 13.93 7.80 -2.82
C LEU A 75 14.76 6.97 -3.82
N GLY A 76 14.56 7.10 -5.14
CA GLY A 76 15.48 6.54 -6.14
C GLY A 76 14.95 5.46 -7.08
N GLY A 77 13.64 5.38 -7.31
CA GLY A 77 13.09 4.73 -8.53
C GLY A 77 13.14 3.19 -8.63
N SER A 78 13.76 2.50 -7.67
CA SER A 78 13.91 1.03 -7.62
C SER A 78 12.63 0.25 -7.25
N TYR A 79 11.49 0.94 -7.13
CA TYR A 79 10.23 0.35 -6.66
C TYR A 79 9.32 -0.24 -7.72
N ILE A 80 9.52 0.09 -9.00
CA ILE A 80 8.65 -0.41 -10.07
C ILE A 80 8.68 -1.95 -10.10
N TRP A 81 9.86 -2.54 -9.91
CA TRP A 81 10.04 -3.99 -9.82
C TRP A 81 9.36 -4.63 -8.61
N LEU A 82 9.45 -3.97 -7.45
CA LEU A 82 8.83 -4.46 -6.22
C LEU A 82 7.30 -4.42 -6.33
N TYR A 83 6.76 -3.41 -7.01
CA TYR A 83 5.33 -3.33 -7.31
C TYR A 83 4.87 -4.49 -8.17
N ILE A 84 5.61 -4.89 -9.21
CA ILE A 84 5.23 -6.04 -10.05
C ILE A 84 5.11 -7.32 -9.21
N ILE A 85 6.05 -7.56 -8.30
CA ILE A 85 6.07 -8.75 -7.43
C ILE A 85 4.94 -8.70 -6.39
N VAL A 86 4.70 -7.53 -5.79
CA VAL A 86 3.72 -7.36 -4.70
C VAL A 86 2.31 -7.08 -5.25
N PHE A 87 2.15 -6.79 -6.53
CA PHE A 87 0.87 -6.48 -7.18
C PHE A 87 -0.20 -7.55 -6.96
N PRO A 88 0.06 -8.87 -7.11
CA PRO A 88 -0.96 -9.89 -6.85
C PRO A 88 -1.47 -9.85 -5.40
N ILE A 89 -0.58 -9.55 -4.44
CA ILE A 89 -0.93 -9.42 -3.02
C ILE A 89 -1.78 -8.16 -2.82
N LEU A 90 -1.39 -7.03 -3.39
CA LEU A 90 -2.13 -5.76 -3.30
C LEU A 90 -3.50 -5.87 -3.96
N PHE A 91 -3.58 -6.55 -5.11
CA PHE A 91 -4.84 -6.82 -5.81
C PHE A 91 -5.77 -7.71 -4.98
N THR A 92 -5.21 -8.73 -4.32
CA THR A 92 -5.99 -9.59 -3.40
C THR A 92 -6.53 -8.78 -2.24
N ILE A 93 -5.72 -7.91 -1.63
CA ILE A 93 -6.16 -7.00 -0.55
C ILE A 93 -7.26 -6.06 -1.06
N PHE A 94 -7.11 -5.51 -2.26
CA PHE A 94 -8.11 -4.63 -2.88
C PHE A 94 -9.46 -5.33 -3.03
N CYS A 95 -9.48 -6.56 -3.58
CA CYS A 95 -10.70 -7.35 -3.70
C CYS A 95 -11.33 -7.67 -2.33
N LEU A 96 -10.51 -8.01 -1.34
CA LEU A 96 -11.00 -8.25 0.03
C LEU A 96 -11.62 -6.99 0.66
N LEU A 97 -11.05 -5.81 0.44
CA LEU A 97 -11.59 -4.55 0.94
C LEU A 97 -12.96 -4.23 0.34
N ILE A 98 -13.17 -4.52 -0.94
CA ILE A 98 -14.49 -4.39 -1.59
C ILE A 98 -15.51 -5.31 -0.90
N ILE A 99 -15.17 -6.59 -0.74
CA ILE A 99 -16.07 -7.58 -0.13
C ILE A 99 -16.40 -7.19 1.32
N ILE A 100 -15.40 -6.84 2.12
CA ILE A 100 -15.58 -6.42 3.51
C ILE A 100 -16.45 -5.16 3.60
N GLY A 101 -16.19 -4.17 2.73
CA GLY A 101 -16.98 -2.95 2.66
C GLY A 101 -18.44 -3.23 2.29
N LEU A 102 -18.69 -4.13 1.33
CA LEU A 102 -20.03 -4.53 0.91
C LEU A 102 -20.80 -5.22 2.05
N ILE A 103 -20.17 -6.15 2.76
CA ILE A 103 -20.77 -6.82 3.92
C ILE A 103 -21.16 -5.79 4.99
N LYS A 104 -20.27 -4.84 5.29
CA LYS A 104 -20.56 -3.77 6.25
C LYS A 104 -21.73 -2.89 5.83
N ASP A 105 -21.80 -2.52 4.56
CA ASP A 105 -22.88 -1.68 4.05
C ASP A 105 -24.22 -2.43 4.12
N ILE A 106 -24.28 -3.70 3.73
CA ILE A 106 -25.49 -4.54 3.83
C ILE A 106 -25.96 -4.63 5.30
N LEU A 107 -25.04 -4.89 6.23
CA LEU A 107 -25.37 -4.96 7.66
C LEU A 107 -25.88 -3.62 8.21
N THR A 108 -25.30 -2.52 7.73
CA THR A 108 -25.71 -1.17 8.14
C THR A 108 -27.11 -0.84 7.62
N ILE A 109 -27.40 -1.14 6.36
CA ILE A 109 -28.73 -0.95 5.76
C ILE A 109 -29.78 -1.80 6.49
N LYS A 110 -29.53 -3.09 6.69
CA LYS A 110 -30.45 -3.97 7.43
C LYS A 110 -30.73 -3.45 8.85
N ARG A 111 -29.72 -2.89 9.52
CA ARG A 111 -29.90 -2.29 10.85
C ARG A 111 -30.76 -1.03 10.78
N LEU A 112 -30.62 -0.21 9.74
CA LEU A 112 -31.45 0.99 9.58
C LEU A 112 -32.91 0.63 9.30
N GLU A 113 -33.16 -0.37 8.45
CA GLU A 113 -34.51 -0.89 8.16
C GLU A 113 -35.21 -1.50 9.39
N LEU A 114 -34.47 -2.17 10.28
CA LEU A 114 -35.02 -2.74 11.52
C LEU A 114 -35.40 -1.69 12.57
N ASN A 115 -34.88 -0.46 12.47
CA ASN A 115 -35.11 0.62 13.43
C ASN A 115 -36.00 1.74 12.87
N SER A 116 -36.48 1.61 11.63
CA SER A 116 -37.45 2.51 10.99
C SER A 116 -38.88 1.97 11.12
#